data_AF-B3RWC6-F1
#
_entry.id   AF-B3RWC6-F1
#
_cell.length_a   1.000
_cell.length_b   1.000
_cell.length_c   1.000
_cell.angle_alpha   90.00
_cell.angle_beta   90.00
_cell.angle_gamma   90.00
#
_symmetry.space_group_name_H-M   'P 1'
#
loop_
_entity.id
_entity.type
_entity.pdbx_description
1 polymer ?
#
loop_
_entity_poly.entity_id
_entity_poly.type
_entity_poly.pdbx_seq_one_letter_code
_entity_poly.pdbx_strand_id
1 'polypeptide(L)'
;MREMSNRLKIVIGVPVAIVIMCAIIIPVVLVANGQRENIGATEPATIATTQGLTSPTPTTLIVSNSPTRPSVQALQRFDCFPDTDKQSKGVCQARGCSWIPINVARAPSCFYPPQYRSYTATEQAVPYGKKYILERNPVLPTHYGSPSNTIKLDIQFQASNRLRIKTKMLICIHLLAHLSFNEKDERNRREYQKRVPFHI
;
A
#
# COMPACT_ATOMS: atom_id res chain seq x y z
N MET A 1 32.59 -53.26 -25.14
CA MET A 1 31.63 -52.78 -24.10
C MET A 1 31.65 -51.27 -23.90
N ARG A 2 32.74 -50.63 -23.41
CA ARG A 2 32.76 -49.20 -23.05
C ARG A 2 32.18 -48.25 -24.11
N GLU A 3 32.51 -48.48 -25.38
CA GLU A 3 32.04 -47.70 -26.53
C GLU A 3 30.48 -47.61 -26.65
N MET A 4 29.77 -48.72 -26.43
CA MET A 4 28.31 -48.73 -26.54
C MET A 4 27.63 -47.96 -25.40
N SER A 5 28.25 -47.91 -24.21
CA SER A 5 27.74 -47.12 -23.08
C SER A 5 27.76 -45.62 -23.39
N ASN A 6 28.82 -45.14 -24.06
CA ASN A 6 28.92 -43.74 -24.47
C ASN A 6 27.92 -43.40 -25.57
N ARG A 7 27.76 -44.28 -26.57
CA ARG A 7 26.74 -44.10 -27.64
C ARG A 7 25.31 -44.09 -27.07
N LEU A 8 24.98 -44.97 -26.13
CA LEU A 8 23.67 -44.98 -25.47
C LEU A 8 23.42 -43.70 -24.65
N LYS A 9 24.43 -43.20 -23.94
CA LYS A 9 24.35 -41.92 -23.21
C LYS A 9 24.12 -40.72 -24.15
N ILE A 10 24.72 -40.72 -25.34
CA ILE A 10 24.49 -39.68 -26.35
C ILE A 10 23.06 -39.80 -26.92
N VAL A 11 22.64 -40.99 -27.33
CA VAL A 11 21.31 -41.24 -27.93
C VAL A 11 20.16 -40.90 -26.98
N ILE A 12 20.32 -41.08 -25.66
CA ILE A 12 19.30 -40.69 -24.67
C ILE A 12 19.51 -39.25 -24.18
N GLY A 13 20.75 -38.82 -23.98
CA GLY A 13 21.07 -37.50 -23.43
C GLY A 13 20.74 -36.35 -24.37
N VAL A 14 20.95 -36.50 -25.68
CA VAL A 14 20.65 -35.47 -26.68
C VAL A 14 19.15 -35.12 -26.74
N PRO A 15 18.20 -36.06 -26.93
CA PRO A 15 16.78 -35.71 -26.94
C PRO A 15 16.29 -35.16 -25.59
N VAL A 16 16.79 -35.67 -24.45
CA VAL A 16 16.45 -35.11 -23.13
C VAL A 16 16.94 -33.67 -22.99
N ALA A 17 18.17 -33.37 -23.41
CA ALA A 17 18.70 -32.01 -23.41
C ALA A 17 17.93 -31.07 -24.36
N ILE A 18 17.54 -31.55 -25.55
CA ILE A 18 16.72 -30.78 -26.50
C ILE A 18 15.35 -30.47 -25.89
N VAL A 19 14.66 -31.45 -25.28
CA VAL A 19 13.35 -31.24 -24.64
C VAL A 19 13.45 -30.22 -23.49
N ILE A 20 14.49 -30.30 -22.65
CA ILE A 20 14.73 -29.34 -21.56
C ILE A 20 15.00 -27.93 -22.13
N MET A 21 15.84 -27.82 -23.16
CA MET A 21 16.14 -26.54 -23.81
C MET A 21 14.88 -25.92 -24.45
N CYS A 22 14.08 -26.70 -25.18
CA CYS A 22 12.81 -26.24 -25.73
C CYS A 22 11.83 -25.79 -24.63
N ALA A 23 11.69 -26.57 -23.55
CA ALA A 23 10.78 -26.25 -22.43
C ALA A 23 11.15 -24.95 -21.68
N ILE A 24 12.42 -24.53 -21.71
CA ILE A 24 12.89 -23.30 -21.08
C ILE A 24 12.92 -22.12 -22.07
N ILE A 25 13.38 -22.34 -23.31
CA ILE A 25 13.54 -21.28 -24.32
C ILE A 25 12.18 -20.83 -24.88
N ILE A 26 11.23 -21.74 -25.14
CA ILE A 26 9.93 -21.38 -25.73
C ILE A 26 9.14 -20.39 -24.85
N PRO A 27 9.00 -20.59 -23.52
CA PRO A 27 8.38 -19.60 -22.64
C PRO A 27 9.12 -18.26 -22.62
N VAL A 28 10.46 -18.26 -22.58
CA VAL A 28 11.27 -17.03 -22.53
C VAL A 28 11.13 -16.21 -23.83
N VAL A 29 11.15 -16.87 -24.99
CA VAL A 29 10.96 -16.20 -26.29
C VAL A 29 9.53 -15.69 -26.48
N LEU A 30 8.51 -16.43 -26.02
CA LEU A 30 7.12 -15.96 -26.04
C LEU A 30 6.91 -14.74 -25.13
N VAL A 31 7.51 -14.73 -23.93
CA VAL A 31 7.46 -13.57 -23.02
C VAL A 31 8.23 -12.37 -23.57
N ALA A 32 9.37 -12.58 -24.24
CA ALA A 32 10.16 -11.51 -24.86
C ALA A 32 9.46 -10.89 -26.08
N ASN A 33 8.77 -11.69 -26.90
CA ASN A 33 8.15 -11.24 -28.14
C ASN A 33 6.68 -10.81 -28.00
N GLY A 34 6.03 -11.07 -26.85
CA GLY A 34 4.58 -10.89 -26.62
C GLY A 34 4.04 -9.44 -26.60
N GLN A 35 4.81 -8.45 -27.06
CA GLN A 35 4.39 -7.04 -27.15
C GLN A 35 4.81 -6.38 -28.47
N ARG A 36 4.49 -7.00 -29.61
CA ARG A 36 4.69 -6.34 -30.92
C ARG A 36 3.79 -6.75 -32.10
N GLU A 37 2.48 -6.76 -31.90
CA GLU A 37 1.54 -6.42 -32.99
C GLU A 37 0.59 -5.30 -32.54
N ASN A 38 0.11 -4.51 -33.49
CA ASN A 38 -0.50 -3.19 -33.28
C ASN A 38 -1.35 -2.77 -34.49
N ILE A 39 -2.09 -1.67 -34.33
CA ILE A 39 -2.77 -0.82 -35.33
C ILE A 39 -4.27 -1.11 -35.49
N GLY A 40 -5.07 -0.05 -35.40
CA GLY A 40 -6.53 -0.07 -35.51
C GLY A 40 -7.16 1.31 -35.30
N ALA A 41 -6.54 2.37 -35.81
CA ALA A 41 -7.10 3.73 -35.75
C ALA A 41 -8.04 3.96 -36.94
N THR A 42 -9.28 4.39 -36.66
CA THR A 42 -10.24 4.85 -37.67
C THR A 42 -10.90 6.14 -37.19
N GLU A 43 -10.53 7.26 -37.79
CA GLU A 43 -11.18 8.56 -37.65
C GLU A 43 -12.14 8.79 -38.83
N PRO A 44 -13.43 9.06 -38.60
CA PRO A 44 -14.33 9.60 -39.62
C PRO A 44 -14.54 11.11 -39.42
N ALA A 45 -14.30 11.90 -40.45
CA ALA A 45 -14.34 13.36 -40.37
C ALA A 45 -15.76 13.98 -40.42
N THR A 46 -15.93 15.04 -39.62
CA THR A 46 -16.71 16.27 -39.82
C THR A 46 -17.82 16.34 -40.88
N ILE A 47 -19.04 16.70 -40.43
CA ILE A 47 -20.05 17.46 -41.20
C ILE A 47 -20.60 18.60 -40.30
N ALA A 48 -21.05 19.72 -40.88
CA ALA A 48 -21.46 20.95 -40.18
C ALA A 48 -22.72 21.59 -40.84
N THR A 49 -23.44 22.55 -40.23
CA THR A 49 -23.20 23.27 -38.96
C THR A 49 -24.32 23.00 -37.91
N THR A 50 -25.06 23.88 -37.21
CA THR A 50 -25.28 25.35 -37.23
C THR A 50 -25.58 25.85 -35.80
N GLN A 51 -25.42 27.15 -35.54
CA GLN A 51 -25.56 27.79 -34.23
C GLN A 51 -27.01 27.79 -33.68
N GLY A 52 -27.14 27.71 -32.34
CA GLY A 52 -28.31 28.14 -31.58
C GLY A 52 -27.86 28.88 -30.31
N LEU A 53 -28.22 30.15 -30.16
CA LEU A 53 -27.61 31.06 -29.18
C LEU A 53 -28.60 31.47 -28.07
N THR A 54 -28.43 30.94 -26.86
CA THR A 54 -29.08 31.48 -25.64
C THR A 54 -28.16 31.42 -24.43
N SER A 55 -27.62 32.57 -24.04
CA SER A 55 -27.12 32.83 -22.68
C SER A 55 -28.32 33.01 -21.74
N PRO A 56 -28.21 32.70 -20.42
CA PRO A 56 -27.85 33.78 -19.51
C PRO A 56 -26.93 33.42 -18.32
N THR A 57 -26.13 34.41 -17.92
CA THR A 57 -25.58 34.67 -16.57
C THR A 57 -24.50 33.71 -16.00
N PRO A 58 -23.25 34.18 -15.81
CA PRO A 58 -22.23 33.47 -15.06
C PRO A 58 -22.35 33.71 -13.55
N THR A 59 -22.37 32.65 -12.74
CA THR A 59 -22.22 32.76 -11.27
C THR A 59 -20.75 32.60 -10.88
N THR A 60 -20.15 33.70 -10.42
CA THR A 60 -18.73 33.87 -10.09
C THR A 60 -18.22 32.91 -8.99
N LEU A 61 -17.54 31.83 -9.38
CA LEU A 61 -16.74 31.00 -8.47
C LEU A 61 -15.32 31.57 -8.28
N ILE A 62 -15.21 32.71 -7.58
CA ILE A 62 -13.90 33.17 -7.08
C ILE A 62 -13.56 32.39 -5.80
N VAL A 63 -12.58 31.48 -5.93
CA VAL A 63 -11.70 31.08 -4.82
C VAL A 63 -10.28 31.34 -5.30
N SER A 64 -9.63 32.35 -4.71
CA SER A 64 -8.39 32.92 -5.25
C SER A 64 -7.20 31.97 -5.17
N ASN A 65 -6.49 31.81 -6.28
CA ASN A 65 -5.18 31.17 -6.29
C ASN A 65 -4.13 32.10 -5.67
N SER A 66 -3.41 31.59 -4.66
CA SER A 66 -2.22 32.20 -4.06
C SER A 66 -1.28 31.06 -3.62
N PRO A 67 0.05 31.20 -3.67
CA PRO A 67 0.89 30.08 -4.09
C PRO A 67 1.28 29.05 -3.02
N THR A 68 1.82 27.93 -3.51
CA THR A 68 2.65 26.96 -2.77
C THR A 68 1.95 26.03 -1.77
N ARG A 69 0.72 25.56 -2.07
CA ARG A 69 0.28 24.23 -1.63
C ARG A 69 -0.79 23.63 -2.57
N PRO A 70 -0.67 22.37 -3.02
CA PRO A 70 -1.77 21.70 -3.72
C PRO A 70 -2.93 21.51 -2.74
N SER A 71 -4.08 22.14 -3.03
CA SER A 71 -5.24 22.16 -2.16
C SER A 71 -6.22 21.03 -2.52
N VAL A 72 -6.60 20.24 -1.52
CA VAL A 72 -7.60 19.18 -1.70
C VAL A 72 -9.00 19.81 -1.77
N GLN A 73 -9.75 19.50 -2.84
CA GLN A 73 -11.14 19.94 -3.01
C GLN A 73 -11.97 19.53 -1.78
N ALA A 74 -12.87 20.38 -1.31
CA ALA A 74 -13.50 20.23 0.00
C ALA A 74 -14.15 18.84 0.24
N LEU A 75 -14.85 18.29 -0.76
CA LEU A 75 -15.51 16.98 -0.68
C LEU A 75 -14.58 15.77 -0.94
N GLN A 76 -13.33 16.01 -1.31
CA GLN A 76 -12.26 15.00 -1.45
C GLN A 76 -11.34 14.95 -0.22
N ARG A 77 -11.56 15.79 0.79
CA ARG A 77 -10.76 15.84 2.02
C ARG A 77 -11.08 14.64 2.92
N PHE A 78 -10.11 13.75 3.08
CA PHE A 78 -10.16 12.72 4.12
C PHE A 78 -9.74 13.31 5.48
N ASP A 79 -10.57 13.06 6.50
CA ASP A 79 -10.35 13.56 7.86
C ASP A 79 -9.09 12.94 8.50
N CYS A 80 -8.27 13.78 9.12
CA CYS A 80 -7.06 13.40 9.85
C CYS A 80 -7.24 13.44 11.39
N PHE A 81 -8.36 13.98 11.87
CA PHE A 81 -8.65 14.15 13.29
C PHE A 81 -10.12 13.79 13.61
N PRO A 82 -10.49 12.50 13.51
CA PRO A 82 -11.84 12.02 13.80
C PRO A 82 -12.25 12.12 15.28
N ASP A 83 -11.29 12.39 16.18
CA ASP A 83 -11.53 12.71 17.60
C ASP A 83 -12.03 14.17 17.72
N THR A 84 -13.24 14.43 17.21
CA THR A 84 -13.75 15.79 16.98
C THR A 84 -13.84 16.64 18.25
N ASP A 85 -13.96 16.01 19.42
CA ASP A 85 -14.04 16.66 20.74
C ASP A 85 -12.76 17.44 21.12
N LYS A 86 -11.61 17.04 20.58
CA LYS A 86 -10.29 17.64 20.87
C LYS A 86 -9.71 18.39 19.67
N GLN A 87 -10.47 18.54 18.58
CA GLN A 87 -9.94 19.06 17.32
C GLN A 87 -9.68 20.58 17.37
N SER A 88 -8.45 20.99 17.06
CA SER A 88 -8.08 22.39 16.85
C SER A 88 -7.01 22.53 15.76
N LYS A 89 -6.83 23.75 15.24
CA LYS A 89 -5.78 24.06 14.25
C LYS A 89 -4.39 23.59 14.71
N GLY A 90 -4.03 23.86 15.96
CA GLY A 90 -2.73 23.50 16.52
C GLY A 90 -2.49 21.98 16.52
N VAL A 91 -3.42 21.21 17.09
CA VAL A 91 -3.27 19.74 17.16
C VAL A 91 -3.39 19.07 15.79
N CYS A 92 -4.17 19.64 14.86
CA CYS A 92 -4.23 19.19 13.47
C CYS A 92 -2.87 19.34 12.76
N GLN A 93 -2.25 20.53 12.89
CA GLN A 93 -0.94 20.79 12.30
C GLN A 93 0.16 19.96 12.99
N ALA A 94 0.04 19.71 14.30
CA ALA A 94 0.92 18.80 15.04
C ALA A 94 0.81 17.33 14.57
N ARG A 95 -0.33 16.88 14.02
CA ARG A 95 -0.46 15.57 13.32
C ARG A 95 0.18 15.54 11.92
N GLY A 96 0.78 16.65 11.47
CA GLY A 96 1.33 16.82 10.11
C GLY A 96 0.25 17.07 9.04
N CYS A 97 -0.96 17.46 9.44
CA CYS A 97 -2.11 17.62 8.57
C CYS A 97 -2.43 19.09 8.25
N SER A 98 -3.28 19.30 7.23
CA SER A 98 -3.68 20.64 6.78
C SER A 98 -4.95 21.09 7.47
N TRP A 99 -5.02 22.39 7.79
CA TRP A 99 -6.18 23.02 8.41
C TRP A 99 -6.79 24.08 7.50
N ILE A 100 -8.09 23.98 7.23
CA ILE A 100 -8.92 25.03 6.62
C ILE A 100 -10.19 25.14 7.47
N PRO A 101 -10.64 26.35 7.90
CA PRO A 101 -11.91 26.51 8.60
C PRO A 101 -13.08 25.91 7.80
N ILE A 102 -14.12 25.40 8.48
CA ILE A 102 -15.25 24.74 7.81
C ILE A 102 -15.94 25.72 6.85
N ASN A 103 -15.74 25.50 5.56
CA ASN A 103 -16.21 26.38 4.48
C ASN A 103 -17.19 25.68 3.51
N VAL A 104 -17.39 24.37 3.69
CA VAL A 104 -18.34 23.52 2.94
C VAL A 104 -18.90 22.50 3.93
N ALA A 105 -20.21 22.27 3.90
CA ALA A 105 -20.86 21.28 4.77
C ALA A 105 -20.28 19.87 4.54
N ARG A 106 -20.13 19.09 5.62
CA ARG A 106 -19.53 17.73 5.64
C ARG A 106 -18.04 17.64 5.25
N ALA A 107 -17.39 18.72 4.83
CA ALA A 107 -15.95 18.72 4.59
C ALA A 107 -15.17 18.91 5.91
N PRO A 108 -14.20 18.03 6.24
CA PRO A 108 -13.43 18.18 7.48
C PRO A 108 -12.50 19.40 7.42
N SER A 109 -12.37 20.07 8.57
CA SER A 109 -11.44 21.18 8.80
C SER A 109 -9.98 20.72 8.89
N CYS A 110 -9.75 19.56 9.50
CA CYS A 110 -8.44 18.91 9.55
C CYS A 110 -8.37 17.76 8.55
N PHE A 111 -7.43 17.79 7.60
CA PHE A 111 -7.37 16.80 6.53
C PHE A 111 -5.95 16.45 6.09
N TYR A 112 -5.79 15.26 5.51
CA TYR A 112 -4.51 14.81 4.96
C TYR A 112 -4.10 15.64 3.72
N PRO A 113 -2.88 16.22 3.68
CA PRO A 113 -2.35 16.88 2.48
C PRO A 113 -2.03 15.86 1.37
N PRO A 114 -1.99 16.27 0.08
CA PRO A 114 -1.74 15.35 -1.04
C PRO A 114 -0.44 14.54 -0.92
N GLN A 115 0.63 15.15 -0.40
CA GLN A 115 1.93 14.52 -0.21
C GLN A 115 2.11 13.80 1.15
N TYR A 116 1.04 13.36 1.83
CA TYR A 116 1.12 12.67 3.12
C TYR A 116 1.62 11.21 2.98
N ARG A 117 2.94 11.03 2.90
CA ARG A 117 3.60 9.72 2.77
C ARG A 117 3.61 8.95 4.10
N SER A 118 2.54 8.20 4.38
CA SER A 118 2.36 7.38 5.60
C SER A 118 3.29 6.17 5.67
N TYR A 119 3.41 5.42 4.57
CA TYR A 119 4.30 4.27 4.41
C TYR A 119 5.04 4.35 3.06
N THR A 120 6.27 3.84 3.02
CA THR A 120 6.96 3.44 1.78
C THR A 120 6.63 1.97 1.48
N ALA A 121 6.78 1.54 0.23
CA ALA A 121 6.45 0.18 -0.21
C ALA A 121 7.60 -0.44 -1.01
N THR A 122 8.05 -1.62 -0.58
CA THR A 122 9.10 -2.41 -1.23
C THR A 122 8.50 -3.73 -1.73
N GLU A 123 8.53 -3.96 -3.04
CA GLU A 123 7.93 -5.16 -3.65
C GLU A 123 8.77 -6.44 -3.37
N GLN A 124 8.09 -7.57 -3.23
CA GLN A 124 8.68 -8.90 -3.12
C GLN A 124 8.14 -9.81 -4.21
N ALA A 125 9.03 -10.46 -4.96
CA ALA A 125 8.66 -11.44 -5.97
C ALA A 125 7.86 -12.62 -5.35
N VAL A 126 6.69 -12.90 -5.91
CA VAL A 126 5.85 -14.07 -5.59
C VAL A 126 5.14 -14.57 -6.86
N PRO A 127 4.94 -15.89 -7.04
CA PRO A 127 4.39 -16.43 -8.28
C PRO A 127 2.85 -16.40 -8.38
N TYR A 128 2.14 -15.90 -7.35
CA TYR A 128 0.67 -15.97 -7.21
C TYR A 128 -0.02 -14.61 -7.03
N GLY A 129 0.68 -13.51 -7.30
CA GLY A 129 0.15 -12.16 -7.14
C GLY A 129 1.22 -11.12 -6.91
N LYS A 130 0.98 -10.20 -5.98
CA LYS A 130 1.92 -9.16 -5.55
C LYS A 130 2.07 -9.15 -4.04
N LYS A 131 3.26 -8.81 -3.55
CA LYS A 131 3.56 -8.77 -2.12
C LYS A 131 4.45 -7.58 -1.83
N TYR A 132 4.17 -6.85 -0.76
CA TYR A 132 4.94 -5.67 -0.36
C TYR A 132 5.31 -5.74 1.12
N ILE A 133 6.51 -5.27 1.43
CA ILE A 133 6.82 -4.76 2.76
C ILE A 133 6.48 -3.28 2.76
N LEU A 134 5.61 -2.86 3.69
CA LEU A 134 5.27 -1.47 3.92
C LEU A 134 6.00 -1.00 5.18
N GLU A 135 6.79 0.05 5.09
CA GLU A 135 7.57 0.59 6.20
C GLU A 135 7.06 2.00 6.54
N ARG A 136 6.78 2.22 7.83
CA ARG A 136 6.17 3.48 8.29
C ARG A 136 7.19 4.61 8.20
N ASN A 137 6.79 5.74 7.64
CA ASN A 137 7.59 6.96 7.67
C ASN A 137 7.79 7.43 9.14
N PRO A 138 9.03 7.44 9.68
CA PRO A 138 9.27 7.75 11.08
C PRO A 138 9.10 9.24 11.41
N VAL A 139 9.16 10.13 10.40
CA VAL A 139 8.99 11.58 10.58
C VAL A 139 7.53 11.95 10.92
N LEU A 140 6.57 11.08 10.60
CA LEU A 140 5.17 11.33 10.91
C LEU A 140 4.84 10.97 12.37
N PRO A 141 4.10 11.82 13.10
CA PRO A 141 3.68 11.56 14.47
C PRO A 141 2.69 10.38 14.54
N THR A 142 2.63 9.72 15.70
CA THR A 142 1.67 8.64 15.94
C THR A 142 0.36 9.23 16.46
N HIS A 143 -0.74 8.95 15.77
CA HIS A 143 -2.07 9.45 16.14
C HIS A 143 -2.72 8.61 17.25
N TYR A 144 -2.48 7.30 17.26
CA TYR A 144 -3.12 6.33 18.16
C TYR A 144 -2.14 5.24 18.61
N GLY A 145 -2.05 5.03 19.94
CA GLY A 145 -1.35 3.90 20.55
C GLY A 145 0.11 3.71 20.11
N SER A 146 0.50 2.45 19.88
CA SER A 146 1.80 2.08 19.31
C SER A 146 1.64 1.77 17.81
N PRO A 147 2.45 2.36 16.92
CA PRO A 147 2.26 2.23 15.48
C PRO A 147 2.80 0.90 14.92
N SER A 148 2.25 0.48 13.78
CA SER A 148 2.82 -0.60 12.97
C SER A 148 4.02 -0.08 12.17
N ASN A 149 5.25 -0.24 12.66
CA ASN A 149 6.43 0.21 11.90
C ASN A 149 6.66 -0.60 10.61
N THR A 150 6.23 -1.87 10.58
CA THR A 150 6.31 -2.74 9.39
C THR A 150 5.01 -3.52 9.20
N ILE A 151 4.44 -3.45 8.00
CA ILE A 151 3.26 -4.23 7.60
C ILE A 151 3.62 -5.07 6.37
N LYS A 152 3.24 -6.34 6.37
CA LYS A 152 3.36 -7.22 5.20
C LYS A 152 2.04 -7.25 4.45
N LEU A 153 2.01 -6.72 3.23
CA LEU A 153 0.86 -6.70 2.33
C LEU A 153 0.97 -7.88 1.34
N ASP A 154 -0.07 -8.68 1.25
CA ASP A 154 -0.17 -9.91 0.45
C ASP A 154 -1.43 -9.81 -0.43
N ILE A 155 -1.23 -9.64 -1.75
CA ILE A 155 -2.28 -9.45 -2.76
C ILE A 155 -2.30 -10.69 -3.65
N GLN A 156 -3.40 -11.45 -3.61
CA GLN A 156 -3.52 -12.76 -4.23
C GLN A 156 -4.56 -12.74 -5.35
N PHE A 157 -4.16 -13.15 -6.55
CA PHE A 157 -5.08 -13.35 -7.68
C PHE A 157 -5.67 -14.76 -7.56
N GLN A 158 -6.78 -14.91 -6.84
CA GLN A 158 -7.33 -16.23 -6.49
C GLN A 158 -8.27 -16.82 -7.53
N ALA A 159 -8.86 -15.97 -8.37
CA ALA A 159 -9.65 -16.31 -9.55
C ALA A 159 -9.75 -15.05 -10.43
N SER A 160 -10.21 -15.18 -11.68
CA SER A 160 -10.44 -14.05 -12.59
C SER A 160 -11.36 -12.96 -12.02
N ASN A 161 -12.28 -13.33 -11.12
CA ASN A 161 -13.19 -12.43 -10.43
C ASN A 161 -12.92 -12.29 -8.91
N ARG A 162 -11.81 -12.83 -8.38
CA ARG A 162 -11.53 -12.81 -6.92
C ARG A 162 -10.10 -12.40 -6.59
N LEU A 163 -9.95 -11.12 -6.27
CA LEU A 163 -8.77 -10.58 -5.58
C LEU A 163 -8.90 -10.84 -4.07
N ARG A 164 -7.82 -11.28 -3.40
CA ARG A 164 -7.75 -11.31 -1.93
C ARG A 164 -6.55 -10.50 -1.43
N ILE A 165 -6.83 -9.44 -0.69
CA ILE A 165 -5.82 -8.59 -0.04
C ILE A 165 -5.72 -8.99 1.43
N LYS A 166 -4.50 -9.06 1.98
CA LYS A 166 -4.24 -9.26 3.41
C LYS A 166 -3.15 -8.30 3.88
N THR A 167 -3.35 -7.67 5.03
CA THR A 167 -2.33 -6.93 5.77
C THR A 167 -1.97 -7.70 7.04
N LYS A 168 -0.68 -7.93 7.26
CA LYS A 168 -0.16 -8.50 8.52
C LYS A 168 0.79 -7.51 9.17
N MET A 169 0.38 -6.94 10.30
CA MET A 169 1.27 -6.18 11.18
C MET A 169 2.41 -7.09 11.65
N LEU A 170 3.66 -6.65 11.51
CA LEU A 170 4.79 -7.33 12.12
C LEU A 170 5.00 -6.75 13.52
N ILE A 171 4.28 -7.29 14.51
CA ILE A 171 4.47 -6.93 15.92
C ILE A 171 5.93 -7.27 16.28
N CYS A 172 6.68 -6.27 16.73
CA CYS A 172 8.08 -6.49 17.11
C CYS A 172 8.13 -7.41 18.34
N ILE A 173 8.87 -8.52 18.24
CA ILE A 173 8.89 -9.56 19.28
C ILE A 173 9.48 -9.02 20.61
N HIS A 174 10.31 -7.96 20.55
CA HIS A 174 10.73 -7.20 21.73
C HIS A 174 9.57 -6.62 22.55
N LEU A 175 8.43 -6.27 21.94
CA LEU A 175 7.27 -5.76 22.67
C LEU A 175 6.57 -6.89 23.44
N LEU A 176 6.49 -8.09 22.84
CA LEU A 176 6.02 -9.30 23.53
C LEU A 176 6.96 -9.69 24.67
N ALA A 177 8.28 -9.56 24.48
CA ALA A 177 9.27 -9.77 25.53
C ALA A 177 9.09 -8.78 26.70
N HIS A 178 8.88 -7.49 26.43
CA HIS A 178 8.64 -6.48 27.47
C HIS A 178 7.36 -6.74 28.27
N LEU A 179 6.27 -7.11 27.58
CA LEU A 179 5.01 -7.49 28.24
C LEU A 179 5.18 -8.77 29.08
N SER A 180 5.87 -9.78 28.54
CA SER A 180 6.16 -11.04 29.22
C SER A 180 7.10 -10.87 30.43
N PHE A 181 8.01 -9.88 30.37
CA PHE A 181 8.90 -9.53 31.47
C PHE A 181 8.15 -8.80 32.58
N ASN A 182 7.29 -7.84 32.23
CA ASN A 182 6.44 -7.14 33.19
C ASN A 182 5.46 -8.09 33.90
N GLU A 183 4.83 -9.01 33.16
CA GLU A 183 3.95 -10.03 33.74
C GLU A 183 4.71 -11.00 34.65
N LYS A 184 5.98 -11.32 34.33
CA LYS A 184 6.86 -12.09 35.22
C LYS A 184 7.25 -11.32 36.49
N ASP A 185 7.59 -10.03 36.40
CA ASP A 185 7.94 -9.23 37.59
C ASP A 185 6.74 -9.09 38.53
N GLU A 186 5.55 -8.78 38.00
CA GLU A 186 4.32 -8.75 38.81
C GLU A 186 4.05 -10.10 39.49
N ARG A 187 4.21 -11.21 38.76
CA ARG A 187 3.99 -12.55 39.31
C ARG A 187 5.02 -12.86 40.42
N ASN A 188 6.29 -12.54 40.20
CA ASN A 188 7.38 -12.72 41.16
C ASN A 188 7.19 -11.83 42.41
N ARG A 189 6.75 -10.57 42.24
CA ARG A 189 6.41 -9.65 43.34
C ARG A 189 5.26 -10.18 44.20
N ARG A 190 4.19 -10.67 43.56
CA ARG A 190 3.05 -11.33 44.24
C ARG A 190 3.47 -12.61 44.96
N GLU A 191 4.53 -13.29 44.51
CA GLU A 191 5.05 -14.51 45.15
C GLU A 191 6.07 -14.22 46.28
N TYR A 192 6.83 -13.13 46.17
CA TYR A 192 7.66 -12.58 47.25
C TYR A 192 6.78 -12.08 48.41
N GLN A 193 5.73 -11.31 48.11
CA GLN A 193 4.82 -10.76 49.12
C GLN A 193 3.91 -11.82 49.79
N LYS A 194 3.92 -13.07 49.29
CA LYS A 194 3.36 -14.25 49.97
C LYS A 194 4.36 -14.99 50.87
N ARG A 195 5.66 -14.74 50.70
CA ARG A 195 6.76 -15.39 51.45
C ARG A 195 7.35 -14.52 52.56
N VAL A 196 7.09 -13.21 52.57
CA VAL A 196 7.35 -12.36 53.73
C VAL A 196 6.19 -12.54 54.73
N PRO A 197 6.41 -13.14 55.92
CA PRO A 197 5.38 -13.18 56.94
C PRO A 197 5.14 -11.77 57.48
N PHE A 198 3.87 -11.38 57.62
CA PHE A 198 3.51 -10.19 58.38
C PHE A 198 3.76 -10.48 59.87
N HIS A 199 4.85 -9.94 60.41
CA HIS A 199 4.99 -9.77 61.85
C HIS A 199 4.40 -8.42 62.27
N ILE A 200 3.39 -8.51 63.13
CA ILE A 200 2.83 -7.47 64.00
C ILE A 200 2.93 -8.07 65.41
#